data_AF-A0A017HPZ2-F1
#
_entry.id   AF-A0A017HPZ2-F1
#
_cell.length_a   1.000
_cell.length_b   1.000
_cell.length_c   1.000
_cell.angle_alpha   90.00
_cell.angle_beta   90.00
_cell.angle_gamma   90.00
#
_symmetry.space_group_name_H-M   'P 1'
#
loop_
_entity.id
_entity.type
_entity.pdbx_description
1 polymer ?
#
loop_
_entity_poly.entity_id
_entity_poly.type
_entity_poly.pdbx_seq_one_letter_code
_entity_poly.pdbx_strand_id
1 'polypeptide(L)'
;MGDTAGYGHWFGHFTSRNGEQVRANLKAIRNELGSDDLKAVCLGPQDVDCKEGTYAFVMFERPGVVHLCPSFFEMPGMADARVGRVDIEDGTREGTFIHELSHFPFTAGTEDECYGRTTCADLATRAPPRAIAAADSYQYFAEDVTLTFWLAAH
;
A
#
# COMPACT_ATOMS: atom_id res chain seq x y z
N MET A 1 -12.01 3.73 -10.73
CA MET A 1 -10.95 4.66 -11.13
C MET A 1 -11.45 5.52 -12.26
N GLY A 2 -11.34 6.82 -12.07
CA GLY A 2 -11.58 7.86 -13.05
C GLY A 2 -10.52 8.94 -12.88
N ASP A 3 -10.51 9.91 -13.78
CA ASP A 3 -9.60 11.05 -13.72
C ASP A 3 -9.96 11.95 -12.52
N THR A 4 -9.16 11.86 -11.46
CA THR A 4 -9.40 12.55 -10.18
C THR A 4 -8.06 13.02 -9.63
N ALA A 5 -8.09 14.03 -8.76
CA ALA A 5 -6.88 14.52 -8.11
C ALA A 5 -6.14 13.41 -7.33
N GLY A 6 -6.88 12.54 -6.62
CA GLY A 6 -6.28 11.41 -5.89
C GLY A 6 -5.64 10.38 -6.81
N TYR A 7 -6.25 10.07 -7.96
CA TYR A 7 -5.62 9.20 -8.96
C TYR A 7 -4.33 9.84 -9.49
N GLY A 8 -4.40 11.12 -9.88
CA GLY A 8 -3.25 11.86 -10.38
C GLY A 8 -2.10 11.93 -9.40
N HIS A 9 -2.41 12.07 -8.11
CA HIS A 9 -1.43 12.16 -7.04
C HIS A 9 -0.63 10.87 -6.84
N TRP A 10 -1.29 9.71 -6.91
CA TRP A 10 -0.66 8.41 -6.58
C TRP A 10 -0.24 7.58 -7.79
N PHE A 11 -0.85 7.81 -8.95
CA PHE A 11 -0.62 7.01 -10.17
C PHE A 11 -0.30 7.86 -11.41
N GLY A 12 -0.31 9.18 -11.30
CA GLY A 12 0.06 10.10 -12.38
C GLY A 12 -1.02 10.27 -13.44
N HIS A 13 -0.62 10.60 -14.67
CA HIS A 13 -1.54 10.94 -15.76
C HIS A 13 -2.55 9.81 -16.06
N PHE A 14 -3.84 10.15 -16.01
CA PHE A 14 -4.92 9.22 -16.26
C PHE A 14 -5.04 8.85 -17.75
N THR A 15 -5.24 7.56 -18.01
CA THR A 15 -5.78 7.05 -19.26
C THR A 15 -6.78 5.96 -18.94
N SER A 16 -7.73 5.65 -19.84
CA SER A 16 -8.69 4.56 -19.60
C SER A 16 -7.99 3.23 -19.28
N ARG A 17 -6.91 2.93 -20.01
CA ARG A 17 -6.09 1.71 -19.80
C ARG A 17 -5.46 1.68 -18.41
N ASN A 18 -4.79 2.76 -18.01
CA ASN A 18 -4.13 2.82 -16.70
C ASN A 18 -5.15 2.77 -15.56
N GLY A 19 -6.28 3.47 -15.73
CA GLY A 19 -7.39 3.43 -14.77
C GLY A 19 -8.01 2.04 -14.62
N GLU A 20 -8.14 1.28 -15.71
CA GLU A 20 -8.59 -0.11 -15.68
C GLU A 20 -7.58 -1.02 -14.98
N GLN A 21 -6.28 -0.85 -15.24
CA GLN A 21 -5.22 -1.59 -14.55
C GLN A 21 -5.26 -1.36 -13.03
N VAL A 22 -5.23 -0.10 -12.60
CA VAL A 22 -5.28 0.26 -11.16
C VAL A 22 -6.56 -0.26 -10.51
N ARG A 23 -7.71 -0.20 -11.21
CA ARG A 23 -8.97 -0.78 -10.74
C ARG A 23 -8.87 -2.29 -10.55
N ALA A 24 -8.29 -3.00 -11.52
CA ALA A 24 -8.13 -4.45 -11.45
C ALA A 24 -7.23 -4.85 -10.28
N ASN A 25 -6.09 -4.17 -10.14
CA ASN A 25 -5.14 -4.37 -9.05
C ASN A 25 -5.80 -4.16 -7.68
N LEU A 26 -6.48 -3.03 -7.46
CA LEU A 26 -7.20 -2.77 -6.21
C LEU A 26 -8.32 -3.78 -5.93
N LYS A 27 -8.99 -4.29 -6.97
CA LYS A 27 -9.98 -5.35 -6.81
C LYS A 27 -9.33 -6.66 -6.35
N ALA A 28 -8.19 -7.03 -6.93
CA ALA A 28 -7.45 -8.22 -6.54
C ALA A 28 -6.92 -8.11 -5.10
N ILE A 29 -6.32 -6.97 -4.74
CA ILE A 29 -5.85 -6.71 -3.37
C ILE A 29 -7.01 -6.83 -2.38
N ARG A 30 -8.16 -6.24 -2.69
CA ARG A 30 -9.36 -6.35 -1.84
C ARG A 30 -9.86 -7.78 -1.70
N ASN A 31 -9.75 -8.60 -2.74
CA ASN A 31 -10.17 -10.00 -2.65
C ASN A 31 -9.23 -10.78 -1.72
N GLU A 32 -7.93 -10.53 -1.80
CA GLU A 32 -6.94 -11.18 -0.92
C GLU A 32 -7.10 -10.74 0.54
N LEU A 33 -7.34 -9.45 0.78
CA LEU A 33 -7.67 -8.92 2.11
C LEU A 33 -8.89 -9.59 2.75
N GLY A 34 -9.86 -10.02 1.94
CA GLY A 34 -11.07 -10.70 2.39
C GLY A 34 -10.99 -12.23 2.34
N SER A 35 -9.82 -12.79 2.05
CA SER A 35 -9.61 -14.23 1.94
C SER A 35 -9.53 -14.89 3.32
N ASP A 36 -10.16 -16.06 3.48
CA ASP A 36 -10.02 -16.90 4.68
C ASP A 36 -8.60 -17.49 4.81
N ASP A 37 -7.82 -17.48 3.73
CA ASP A 37 -6.44 -17.99 3.71
C ASP A 37 -5.40 -16.95 4.15
N LEU A 38 -5.78 -15.68 4.27
CA LEU A 38 -4.88 -14.61 4.70
C LEU A 38 -4.40 -14.84 6.13
N LYS A 39 -3.07 -14.85 6.32
CA LYS A 39 -2.40 -15.04 7.60
C LYS A 39 -1.40 -13.93 7.84
N ALA A 40 -1.32 -13.49 9.09
CA ALA A 40 -0.26 -12.64 9.58
C ALA A 40 0.63 -13.42 10.55
N VAL A 41 1.94 -13.34 10.38
CA VAL A 41 2.94 -13.97 11.26
C VAL A 41 3.74 -12.86 11.93
N CYS A 42 3.65 -12.75 13.24
CA CYS A 42 4.43 -11.79 14.02
C CYS A 42 5.85 -12.33 14.23
N LEU A 43 6.84 -11.57 13.79
CA LEU A 43 8.25 -11.88 13.97
C LEU A 43 8.82 -11.16 15.19
N GLY A 44 9.87 -11.73 15.79
CA GLY A 44 10.60 -11.17 16.90
C GLY A 44 11.82 -10.35 16.47
N PRO A 45 12.44 -9.59 17.39
CA PRO A 45 13.62 -8.76 17.10
C PRO A 45 14.87 -9.53 16.63
N GLN A 46 14.87 -10.87 16.80
CA GLN A 46 16.00 -11.74 16.47
C GLN A 46 15.87 -12.33 15.05
N ASP A 47 14.72 -12.12 14.38
CA ASP A 47 14.49 -12.64 13.04
C ASP A 47 15.27 -11.82 12.01
N VAL A 48 16.19 -12.49 11.31
CA VAL A 48 17.17 -11.87 10.39
C VAL A 48 16.55 -11.19 9.17
N ASP A 49 15.30 -11.53 8.86
CA ASP A 49 14.56 -10.99 7.73
C ASP A 49 13.97 -9.59 8.05
N CYS A 50 13.84 -9.24 9.33
CA CYS A 50 13.44 -7.91 9.77
C CYS A 50 14.66 -6.99 9.89
N LYS A 51 15.07 -6.41 8.76
CA LYS A 51 16.09 -5.36 8.75
C LYS A 51 15.55 -4.07 9.38
N GLU A 52 16.45 -3.20 9.83
CA GLU A 52 16.08 -1.89 10.35
C GLU A 52 15.20 -1.12 9.35
N GLY A 53 14.07 -0.59 9.82
CA GLY A 53 13.10 0.13 9.00
C GLY A 53 12.15 -0.74 8.15
N THR A 54 12.28 -2.06 8.14
CA THR A 54 11.32 -2.96 7.46
C THR A 54 10.10 -3.15 8.33
N TYR A 55 8.90 -2.80 7.85
CA TYR A 55 7.65 -2.96 8.58
C TYR A 55 7.06 -4.36 8.41
N ALA A 56 7.00 -4.85 7.18
CA ALA A 56 6.54 -6.19 6.86
C ALA A 56 7.24 -6.71 5.60
N PHE A 57 6.97 -7.95 5.25
CA PHE A 57 7.30 -8.51 3.94
C PHE A 57 6.42 -9.73 3.61
N VAL A 58 6.31 -10.03 2.32
CA VAL A 58 5.78 -11.30 1.79
C VAL A 58 6.86 -12.13 1.09
N MET A 59 6.61 -13.43 0.96
CA MET A 59 7.47 -14.34 0.18
C MET A 59 6.63 -14.95 -0.94
N PHE A 60 7.15 -14.99 -2.16
CA PHE A 60 6.43 -15.52 -3.32
C PHE A 60 6.00 -16.99 -3.15
N GLU A 61 6.79 -17.78 -2.42
CA GLU A 61 6.52 -19.19 -2.16
C GLU A 61 5.48 -19.41 -1.04
N ARG A 62 5.04 -18.35 -0.35
CA ARG A 62 4.05 -18.37 0.72
C ARG A 62 2.92 -17.37 0.46
N PRO A 63 2.10 -17.60 -0.59
CA PRO A 63 0.98 -16.73 -0.89
C PRO A 63 0.02 -16.61 0.30
N GLY A 64 -0.49 -15.40 0.53
CA GLY A 64 -1.42 -15.12 1.62
C GLY A 64 -0.79 -15.05 3.02
N VAL A 65 0.54 -15.06 3.15
CA VAL A 65 1.23 -14.90 4.44
C VAL A 65 2.02 -13.59 4.49
N VAL A 66 1.59 -12.67 5.34
CA VAL A 66 2.29 -11.42 5.63
C VAL A 66 3.12 -11.59 6.91
N HIS A 67 4.43 -11.32 6.83
CA HIS A 67 5.33 -11.39 7.98
C HIS A 67 5.49 -9.98 8.55
N LEU A 68 5.08 -9.79 9.81
CA LEU A 68 5.08 -8.49 10.48
C LEU A 68 6.33 -8.35 11.34
N CYS A 69 7.15 -7.34 11.06
CA CYS A 69 8.33 -7.01 11.85
C CYS A 69 7.96 -6.18 13.09
N PRO A 70 8.84 -6.09 14.10
CA PRO A 70 8.53 -5.33 15.33
C PRO A 70 8.12 -3.87 15.09
N SER A 71 8.75 -3.18 14.13
CA SER A 71 8.46 -1.79 13.75
C SER A 71 7.03 -1.58 13.24
N PHE A 72 6.39 -2.60 12.65
CA PHE A 72 4.98 -2.53 12.25
C PHE A 72 4.07 -2.13 13.41
N PHE A 73 4.36 -2.62 14.61
CA PHE A 73 3.54 -2.36 15.79
C PHE A 73 3.71 -0.94 16.34
N GLU A 74 4.71 -0.20 15.86
CA GLU A 74 4.94 1.21 16.19
C GLU A 74 4.22 2.16 15.22
N MET A 75 3.77 1.65 14.06
CA MET A 75 3.05 2.43 13.06
C MET A 75 1.64 2.82 13.57
N PRO A 76 1.15 4.02 13.19
CA PRO A 76 -0.23 4.40 13.48
C PRO A 76 -1.22 3.47 12.77
N GLY A 77 -2.39 3.27 13.37
CA GLY A 77 -3.54 2.68 12.66
C GLY A 77 -4.31 3.74 11.89
N MET A 78 -5.04 3.35 10.84
CA MET A 78 -5.89 4.24 10.05
C MET A 78 -6.93 4.99 10.90
N ALA A 79 -7.41 4.38 11.99
CA ALA A 79 -8.38 5.02 12.89
C ALA A 79 -7.80 6.28 13.60
N ASP A 80 -6.50 6.27 13.87
CA ASP A 80 -5.78 7.35 14.56
C ASP A 80 -5.11 8.34 13.57
N ALA A 81 -5.10 7.98 12.28
CA ALA A 81 -4.49 8.76 11.22
C ALA A 81 -5.40 9.89 10.71
N ARG A 82 -4.77 10.92 10.14
CA ARG A 82 -5.40 12.04 9.44
C ARG A 82 -4.52 12.45 8.26
N VAL A 83 -5.16 12.85 7.15
CA VAL A 83 -4.44 13.33 5.96
C VAL A 83 -3.54 14.51 6.34
N GLY A 84 -2.29 14.47 5.88
CA GLY A 84 -1.31 15.55 6.06
C GLY A 84 -0.53 15.51 7.37
N ARG A 85 -0.66 14.47 8.20
CA ARG A 85 0.24 14.30 9.36
C ARG A 85 1.60 13.72 8.92
N VAL A 86 2.66 14.14 9.62
CA VAL A 86 4.03 13.67 9.37
C VAL A 86 4.25 12.23 9.85
N ASP A 87 3.49 11.76 10.84
CA ASP A 87 3.65 10.41 11.40
C ASP A 87 3.03 9.31 10.53
N ILE A 88 2.39 9.67 9.41
CA ILE A 88 1.93 8.73 8.40
C ILE A 88 2.74 8.83 7.10
N GLU A 89 3.93 9.45 7.10
CA GLU A 89 4.78 9.53 5.89
C GLU A 89 5.09 8.14 5.31
N ASP A 90 5.29 7.15 6.16
CA ASP A 90 5.47 5.74 5.77
C ASP A 90 4.14 4.95 5.77
N GLY A 91 3.04 5.63 6.08
CA GLY A 91 1.68 5.13 6.11
C GLY A 91 1.25 4.51 7.44
N THR A 92 0.38 3.50 7.36
CA THR A 92 -0.36 2.94 8.49
C THR A 92 -0.27 1.41 8.52
N ARG A 93 -0.57 0.80 9.68
CA ARG A 93 -0.62 -0.66 9.84
C ARG A 93 -1.54 -1.33 8.80
N GLU A 94 -2.73 -0.80 8.58
CA GLU A 94 -3.65 -1.35 7.58
C GLU A 94 -3.17 -1.10 6.15
N GLY A 95 -2.53 0.05 5.91
CA GLY A 95 -1.87 0.35 4.65
C GLY A 95 -0.76 -0.62 4.29
N THR A 96 0.05 -1.05 5.26
CA THR A 96 1.09 -2.06 5.06
C THR A 96 0.53 -3.37 4.52
N PHE A 97 -0.65 -3.82 4.97
CA PHE A 97 -1.27 -5.01 4.36
C PHE A 97 -1.63 -4.80 2.88
N ILE A 98 -2.07 -3.60 2.50
CA ILE A 98 -2.37 -3.28 1.09
C ILE A 98 -1.10 -3.33 0.24
N HIS A 99 0.00 -2.76 0.76
CA HIS A 99 1.32 -2.83 0.14
C HIS A 99 1.76 -4.28 -0.06
N GLU A 100 1.84 -5.05 1.03
CA GLU A 100 2.37 -6.40 1.01
C GLU A 100 1.58 -7.35 0.11
N LEU A 101 0.25 -7.29 0.16
CA LEU A 101 -0.59 -8.13 -0.67
C LEU A 101 -0.52 -7.76 -2.17
N SER A 102 -0.14 -6.52 -2.48
CA SER A 102 0.00 -6.08 -3.87
C SER A 102 1.19 -6.75 -4.59
N HIS A 103 2.24 -7.14 -3.86
CA HIS A 103 3.42 -7.78 -4.45
C HIS A 103 3.13 -9.13 -5.09
N PHE A 104 2.13 -9.86 -4.61
CA PHE A 104 1.83 -11.18 -5.16
C PHE A 104 1.49 -11.10 -6.66
N PRO A 105 2.11 -11.94 -7.53
CA PRO A 105 1.91 -11.86 -8.98
C PRO A 105 0.46 -12.12 -9.43
N PHE A 106 -0.29 -12.91 -8.68
CA PHE A 106 -1.72 -13.17 -8.94
C PHE A 106 -2.63 -12.05 -8.43
N THR A 107 -2.09 -11.12 -7.63
CA THR A 107 -2.79 -9.94 -7.15
C THR A 107 -2.53 -8.75 -8.07
N ALA A 108 -1.40 -8.09 -7.91
CA ALA A 108 -1.02 -6.91 -8.70
C ALA A 108 0.43 -6.96 -9.21
N GLY A 109 1.28 -7.83 -8.64
CA GLY A 109 2.68 -7.99 -9.06
C GLY A 109 3.48 -6.69 -8.95
N THR A 110 3.21 -5.89 -7.92
CA THR A 110 3.89 -4.62 -7.69
C THR A 110 5.33 -4.84 -7.21
N GLU A 111 6.12 -3.78 -7.31
CA GLU A 111 7.51 -3.70 -6.89
C GLU A 111 7.69 -2.52 -5.91
N ASP A 112 8.84 -2.51 -5.23
CA ASP A 112 9.27 -1.44 -4.33
C ASP A 112 9.96 -0.29 -5.08
N GLU A 113 9.18 0.39 -5.92
CA GLU A 113 9.67 1.45 -6.81
C GLU A 113 9.91 2.80 -6.08
N CYS A 114 9.31 2.97 -4.91
CA CYS A 114 9.44 4.12 -4.03
C CYS A 114 9.06 3.73 -2.59
N TYR A 115 9.54 4.52 -1.64
CA TYR A 115 9.10 4.45 -0.24
C TYR A 115 8.76 5.84 0.28
N GLY A 116 7.66 5.93 1.01
CA GLY A 116 7.21 7.18 1.62
C GLY A 116 6.33 8.00 0.69
N ARG A 117 5.32 8.63 1.28
CA ARG A 117 4.27 9.39 0.58
C ARG A 117 4.83 10.47 -0.33
N THR A 118 5.82 11.23 0.15
CA THR A 118 6.45 12.31 -0.60
C THR A 118 7.14 11.79 -1.86
N THR A 119 7.95 10.74 -1.71
CA THR A 119 8.71 10.15 -2.81
C THR A 119 7.80 9.49 -3.85
N CYS A 120 6.77 8.77 -3.40
CA CYS A 120 5.83 8.10 -4.28
C CYS A 120 4.92 9.07 -5.05
N ALA A 121 4.48 10.17 -4.43
CA ALA A 121 3.74 11.22 -5.13
C ALA A 121 4.59 11.92 -6.21
N ASP A 122 5.87 12.15 -5.93
CA ASP A 122 6.81 12.68 -6.93
C ASP A 122 7.08 11.66 -8.06
N LEU A 123 7.19 10.36 -7.73
CA LEU A 123 7.30 9.29 -8.73
C LEU A 123 6.09 9.27 -9.67
N ALA A 124 4.87 9.45 -9.15
CA ALA A 124 3.65 9.52 -9.96
C ALA A 124 3.69 10.65 -11.00
N THR A 125 4.32 11.78 -10.65
CA THR A 125 4.49 12.92 -11.56
C THR A 125 5.54 12.63 -12.64
N ARG A 126 6.66 12.00 -12.26
CA ARG A 126 7.81 11.80 -13.16
C ARG A 126 7.73 10.54 -14.02
N ALA A 127 7.13 9.48 -13.50
CA ALA A 127 7.08 8.16 -14.13
C ALA A 127 5.79 7.40 -13.77
N PRO A 128 4.63 7.78 -14.33
CA PRO A 128 3.34 7.13 -14.06
C PRO A 128 3.36 5.60 -14.20
N PRO A 129 4.04 4.97 -15.19
CA PRO A 129 4.12 3.52 -15.26
C PRO A 129 4.79 2.87 -14.04
N ARG A 130 5.83 3.51 -13.48
CA ARG A 130 6.51 3.03 -12.27
C ARG A 130 5.65 3.24 -11.02
N ALA A 131 4.95 4.36 -10.93
CA ALA A 131 4.00 4.57 -9.84
C ALA A 131 2.83 3.56 -9.86
N ILE A 132 2.36 3.16 -11.03
CA ILE A 132 1.36 2.08 -11.16
C ILE A 132 1.95 0.71 -10.76
N ALA A 133 3.26 0.52 -10.90
CA ALA A 133 3.96 -0.68 -10.44
C ALA A 133 4.36 -0.60 -8.96
N ALA A 134 4.30 0.57 -8.31
CA ALA A 134 4.75 0.76 -6.93
C ALA A 134 3.71 0.25 -5.92
N ALA A 135 4.10 -0.63 -5.00
CA ALA A 135 3.23 -1.11 -3.93
C ALA A 135 2.70 0.03 -3.04
N ASP A 136 3.60 0.95 -2.65
CA ASP A 136 3.27 2.12 -1.83
C ASP A 136 2.23 3.06 -2.48
N SER A 137 2.21 3.19 -3.80
CA SER A 137 1.18 3.98 -4.49
C SER A 137 -0.23 3.44 -4.21
N TYR A 138 -0.41 2.12 -4.10
CA TYR A 138 -1.70 1.52 -3.75
C TYR A 138 -2.04 1.69 -2.28
N GLN A 139 -1.05 1.51 -1.40
CA GLN A 139 -1.20 1.78 0.03
C GLN A 139 -1.69 3.21 0.25
N TYR A 140 -0.96 4.21 -0.24
CA TYR A 140 -1.26 5.61 0.05
C TYR A 140 -2.55 6.08 -0.62
N PHE A 141 -2.85 5.60 -1.83
CA PHE A 141 -4.14 5.86 -2.45
C PHE A 141 -5.30 5.32 -1.61
N ALA A 142 -5.21 4.09 -1.10
CA ALA A 142 -6.26 3.49 -0.29
C ALA A 142 -6.42 4.18 1.07
N GLU A 143 -5.31 4.54 1.72
CA GLU A 143 -5.30 5.34 2.94
C GLU A 143 -6.01 6.68 2.73
N ASP A 144 -5.64 7.43 1.69
CA ASP A 144 -6.23 8.75 1.42
C ASP A 144 -7.71 8.70 1.11
N VAL A 145 -8.11 7.76 0.25
CA VAL A 145 -9.51 7.53 -0.06
C VAL A 145 -10.28 7.28 1.24
N THR A 146 -9.77 6.39 2.09
CA THR A 146 -10.40 6.03 3.36
C THR A 146 -10.47 7.26 4.29
N LEU A 147 -9.35 7.88 4.61
CA LEU A 147 -9.27 9.00 5.55
C LEU A 147 -10.09 10.21 5.10
N THR A 148 -10.15 10.48 3.79
CA THR A 148 -10.98 11.56 3.24
C THR A 148 -12.48 11.25 3.38
N PHE A 149 -12.89 10.01 3.15
CA PHE A 149 -14.29 9.60 3.34
C PHE A 149 -14.72 9.62 4.82
N TRP A 150 -13.84 9.21 5.74
CA TRP A 150 -14.11 9.26 7.18
C TRP A 150 -14.34 10.70 7.67
N LEU A 151 -13.56 11.67 7.17
CA LEU A 151 -13.71 13.09 7.46
C LEU A 151 -14.97 13.71 6.86
N ALA A 152 -15.50 13.18 5.76
CA ALA A 152 -16.74 13.68 5.15
C ALA A 152 -18.00 13.14 5.84
N ALA A 153 -17.87 12.07 6.63
CA ALA A 153 -18.98 11.41 7.33
C ALA A 153 -19.17 11.89 8.79
N HIS A 154 -18.28 12.75 9.31
CA HIS A 154 -18.30 13.31 10.67
C HIS A 154 -17.94 14.80 10.65
#